data_AF-A0A965PPD7-F1
#
_entry.id   AF-A0A965PPD7-F1
#
_cell.length_a   1.000
_cell.length_b   1.000
_cell.length_c   1.000
_cell.angle_alpha   90.00
_cell.angle_beta   90.00
_cell.angle_gamma   90.00
#
_symmetry.space_group_name_H-M   'P 1'
#
loop_
_entity.id
_entity.type
_entity.pdbx_description
1 polymer ?
#
loop_
_entity_poly.entity_id
_entity_poly.type
_entity_poly.pdbx_seq_one_letter_code
_entity_poly.pdbx_strand_id
1 'polypeptide(L)'
;MRSSYAFRLRMQALFLNIFCASCIRVENGKELVEKKKTGRPPIYSKEIADKVLSFVAKGLTYDRAAEAVGISGETIDTWKRRKPEFDRALKRARRELEVNCLSSIHEAGAKSWQARAWLCERVFGYAQPSARLEVAGAVAHAHAASPALAQLLAGM
;
A
#
# COMPACT_ATOMS: atom_id res chain seq x y z
N MET A 1 -38.66 18.80 -37.94
CA MET A 1 -37.63 19.01 -36.90
C MET A 1 -37.92 18.07 -35.74
N ARG A 2 -36.99 17.17 -35.42
CA ARG A 2 -37.23 15.98 -34.58
C ARG A 2 -37.11 16.29 -33.08
N SER A 3 -38.24 16.14 -32.38
CA SER A 3 -38.48 15.49 -31.08
C SER A 3 -37.30 15.24 -30.12
N SER A 4 -37.43 15.71 -28.87
CA SER A 4 -37.59 14.84 -27.67
C SER A 4 -37.16 15.55 -26.37
N TYR A 5 -38.07 16.28 -25.74
CA TYR A 5 -37.97 16.68 -24.33
C TYR A 5 -39.20 16.16 -23.58
N ALA A 6 -39.32 14.84 -23.47
CA ALA A 6 -40.39 14.19 -22.74
C ALA A 6 -39.91 12.83 -22.21
N PHE A 7 -39.21 12.81 -21.07
CA PHE A 7 -39.26 11.67 -20.14
C PHE A 7 -38.74 12.05 -18.75
N ARG A 8 -39.49 12.94 -18.09
CA ARG A 8 -39.46 13.08 -16.64
C ARG A 8 -40.15 11.85 -16.04
N LEU A 9 -39.53 11.26 -15.02
CA LEU A 9 -40.11 10.27 -14.09
C LEU A 9 -40.60 8.94 -14.70
N ARG A 10 -39.67 8.00 -14.90
CA ARG A 10 -39.98 6.56 -14.72
C ARG A 10 -38.72 5.70 -14.55
N MET A 11 -37.97 5.90 -13.46
CA MET A 11 -37.08 4.84 -12.94
C MET A 11 -36.69 5.09 -11.48
N GLN A 12 -37.71 5.33 -10.65
CA GLN A 12 -37.64 5.10 -9.22
C GLN A 12 -38.12 3.66 -9.01
N ALA A 13 -37.36 2.88 -8.23
CA ALA A 13 -37.49 1.43 -8.02
C ALA A 13 -36.89 0.56 -9.14
N LEU A 14 -35.59 0.27 -9.04
CA LEU A 14 -34.92 -1.01 -9.36
C LEU A 14 -33.38 -0.87 -9.36
N PHE A 15 -32.74 -0.25 -8.36
CA PHE A 15 -31.29 -0.40 -8.17
C PHE A 15 -30.87 -0.35 -6.69
N LEU A 16 -31.79 -0.70 -5.77
CA LEU A 16 -31.39 -1.44 -4.57
C LEU A 16 -31.17 -2.88 -5.03
N ASN A 17 -29.91 -3.31 -5.22
CA ASN A 17 -29.43 -4.71 -5.21
C ASN A 17 -28.13 -4.96 -6.01
N ILE A 18 -27.30 -3.96 -6.32
CA ILE A 18 -25.97 -4.24 -6.90
C ILE A 18 -24.94 -3.24 -6.36
N PHE A 19 -24.58 -3.33 -5.09
CA PHE A 19 -23.24 -2.95 -4.60
C PHE A 19 -22.98 -3.52 -3.19
N CYS A 20 -23.43 -4.75 -2.95
CA CYS A 20 -23.04 -5.60 -1.82
C CYS A 20 -22.57 -6.96 -2.37
N ALA A 21 -21.65 -6.92 -3.34
CA ALA A 21 -21.21 -8.12 -4.05
C ALA A 21 -19.76 -8.01 -4.58
N SER A 22 -18.86 -7.42 -3.78
CA SER A 22 -17.43 -7.73 -3.91
C SER A 22 -16.87 -8.19 -2.57
N CYS A 23 -17.59 -9.12 -1.94
CA CYS A 23 -16.90 -10.17 -1.20
C CYS A 23 -16.19 -11.00 -2.26
N ILE A 24 -14.89 -10.78 -2.43
CA ILE A 24 -14.01 -11.65 -3.19
C ILE A 24 -14.24 -13.07 -2.65
N ARG A 25 -15.02 -13.86 -3.39
CA ARG A 25 -15.20 -15.29 -3.13
C ARG A 25 -13.92 -15.95 -3.60
N VAL A 26 -12.97 -16.07 -2.67
CA VAL A 26 -11.78 -16.90 -2.86
C VAL A 26 -12.28 -18.34 -2.94
N GLU A 27 -12.28 -18.92 -4.14
CA GLU A 27 -12.56 -20.34 -4.29
C GLU A 27 -11.42 -21.14 -3.65
N ASN A 28 -11.80 -21.83 -2.57
CA ASN A 28 -10.97 -22.80 -1.87
C ASN A 28 -10.60 -23.94 -2.84
N GLY A 29 -9.38 -23.89 -3.35
CA GLY A 29 -8.82 -24.92 -4.21
C GLY A 29 -7.75 -25.73 -3.48
N LYS A 30 -7.96 -27.04 -3.50
CA LYS A 30 -7.02 -28.17 -3.30
C LYS A 30 -6.41 -28.37 -1.91
N GLU A 31 -7.05 -29.29 -1.20
CA GLU A 31 -6.53 -30.13 -0.13
C GLU A 31 -5.34 -30.94 -0.65
N LEU A 32 -4.16 -30.70 -0.09
CA LEU A 32 -3.00 -31.59 -0.26
C LEU A 32 -2.98 -32.48 0.98
N VAL A 33 -3.54 -33.68 0.84
CA VAL A 33 -3.44 -34.75 1.84
C VAL A 33 -1.95 -35.07 2.00
N GLU A 34 -1.33 -34.59 3.08
CA GLU A 34 0.09 -34.85 3.35
C GLU A 34 0.25 -36.16 4.13
N LYS A 35 1.06 -37.05 3.58
CA LYS A 35 1.41 -38.37 4.11
C LYS A 35 2.02 -38.23 5.51
N LYS A 36 1.42 -38.87 6.53
CA LYS A 36 1.91 -38.83 7.92
C LYS A 36 3.37 -39.31 7.99
N LYS A 37 4.28 -38.39 8.34
CA LYS A 37 5.62 -38.72 8.84
C LYS A 37 5.57 -38.65 10.36
N THR A 38 6.00 -39.71 11.02
CA THR A 38 6.06 -39.82 12.49
C THR A 38 7.06 -38.79 13.04
N GLY A 39 6.59 -37.80 13.80
CA GLY A 39 7.38 -36.70 14.39
C GLY A 39 6.50 -35.60 15.01
N ARG A 40 7.11 -34.57 15.63
CA ARG A 40 6.40 -33.37 16.14
C ARG A 40 5.58 -32.76 14.99
N PRO A 41 4.28 -32.46 15.19
CA PRO A 41 3.46 -31.93 14.11
C PRO A 41 4.07 -30.63 13.56
N PRO A 42 4.12 -30.46 12.23
CA PRO A 42 4.62 -29.24 11.64
C PRO A 42 3.72 -28.07 12.02
N ILE A 43 4.32 -26.96 12.44
CA ILE A 43 3.60 -25.71 12.75
C ILE A 43 2.92 -25.14 11.50
N TYR A 44 3.42 -25.50 10.30
CA TYR A 44 2.82 -25.09 9.03
C TYR A 44 1.47 -25.78 8.81
N SER A 45 0.40 -25.00 8.90
CA SER A 45 -0.92 -25.37 8.37
C SER A 45 -1.31 -24.41 7.26
N LYS A 46 -2.10 -24.90 6.28
CA LYS A 46 -2.64 -24.07 5.19
C LYS A 46 -3.48 -22.92 5.73
N GLU A 47 -4.29 -23.19 6.75
CA GLU A 47 -5.13 -22.18 7.41
C GLU A 47 -4.32 -21.05 8.06
N ILE A 48 -3.19 -21.38 8.70
CA ILE A 48 -2.28 -20.39 9.29
C ILE A 48 -1.63 -19.56 8.17
N ALA A 49 -1.19 -20.21 7.09
CA ALA A 49 -0.62 -19.51 5.94
C ALA A 49 -1.63 -18.54 5.31
N ASP A 50 -2.89 -18.94 5.15
CA ASP A 50 -3.95 -18.10 4.59
C ASP A 50 -4.27 -16.90 5.50
N LYS A 51 -4.27 -17.10 6.83
CA LYS A 51 -4.39 -15.99 7.80
C LYS A 51 -3.25 -14.99 7.64
N VAL A 52 -2.01 -15.46 7.57
CA VAL A 52 -0.84 -14.60 7.36
C VAL A 52 -0.97 -13.81 6.05
N LEU A 53 -1.35 -14.47 4.95
CA LEU A 53 -1.58 -13.81 3.65
C LEU A 53 -2.65 -12.72 3.76
N SER A 54 -3.75 -12.98 4.47
CA SER A 54 -4.82 -12.00 4.68
C SER A 54 -4.35 -10.75 5.45
N PHE A 55 -3.43 -10.90 6.40
CA PHE A 55 -2.87 -9.78 7.16
C PHE A 55 -1.89 -8.97 6.32
N VAL A 56 -1.08 -9.64 5.51
CA VAL A 56 -0.15 -8.97 4.59
C VAL A 56 -0.91 -8.20 3.51
N ALA A 57 -2.01 -8.75 2.99
CA ALA A 57 -2.90 -8.06 2.04
C ALA A 57 -3.56 -6.80 2.63
N LYS A 58 -3.70 -6.72 3.97
CA LYS A 58 -4.15 -5.53 4.70
C LYS A 58 -3.03 -4.53 5.01
N GLY A 59 -1.77 -4.89 4.74
CA GLY A 59 -0.62 -4.00 4.88
C GLY A 59 0.28 -4.24 6.08
N LEU A 60 0.07 -5.32 6.85
CA LEU A 60 1.00 -5.67 7.92
C LEU A 60 2.35 -6.11 7.36
N THR A 61 3.41 -5.84 8.13
CA THR A 61 4.74 -6.41 7.88
C THR A 61 4.73 -7.90 8.24
N TYR A 62 5.71 -8.67 7.73
CA TYR A 62 5.76 -10.10 7.97
C TYR A 62 5.85 -10.43 9.47
N ASP A 63 6.67 -9.73 10.23
CA ASP A 63 6.81 -9.95 11.68
C ASP A 63 5.50 -9.69 12.43
N ARG A 64 4.80 -8.58 12.10
CA ARG A 64 3.52 -8.25 12.71
C ARG A 64 2.41 -9.22 12.30
N ALA A 65 2.43 -9.71 11.07
CA ALA A 65 1.52 -10.75 10.62
C ALA A 65 1.81 -12.09 11.33
N ALA A 66 3.08 -12.38 11.64
CA ALA A 66 3.50 -13.54 12.43
C ALA A 66 2.97 -13.43 13.88
N GLU A 67 3.21 -12.29 14.53
CA GLU A 67 2.73 -11.99 15.88
C GLU A 67 1.20 -12.10 15.97
N ALA A 68 0.47 -11.59 14.97
CA ALA A 68 -0.99 -11.65 14.91
C ALA A 68 -1.53 -13.09 14.84
N VAL A 69 -0.75 -14.05 14.36
CA VAL A 69 -1.11 -15.48 14.29
C VAL A 69 -0.45 -16.29 15.42
N GLY A 70 0.42 -15.67 16.24
CA GLY A 70 1.14 -16.32 17.33
C GLY A 70 2.32 -17.17 16.88
N ILE A 71 2.94 -16.85 15.74
CA ILE A 71 4.17 -17.50 15.24
C ILE A 71 5.35 -16.52 15.25
N SER A 72 6.58 -17.05 15.28
CA SER A 72 7.79 -16.22 15.15
C SER A 72 7.98 -15.75 13.70
N GLY A 73 8.49 -14.53 13.48
CA GLY A 73 8.86 -14.02 12.16
C GLY A 73 9.83 -14.93 11.41
N GLU A 74 10.78 -15.55 12.11
CA GLU A 74 11.74 -16.51 11.53
C GLU A 74 11.05 -17.73 10.92
N THR A 75 9.87 -18.10 11.45
CA THR A 75 9.08 -19.20 10.91
C THR A 75 8.57 -18.86 9.51
N ILE A 76 8.14 -17.61 9.28
CA ILE A 76 7.71 -17.14 7.96
C ILE A 76 8.88 -17.15 6.97
N ASP A 77 10.07 -16.71 7.38
CA ASP A 77 11.26 -16.73 6.52
C ASP A 77 11.70 -18.16 6.16
N THR A 78 11.61 -19.08 7.12
CA THR A 78 11.81 -20.50 6.87
C THR A 78 10.80 -21.04 5.85
N TRP A 79 9.54 -20.63 5.94
CA TRP A 79 8.50 -21.04 5.00
C TRP A 79 8.74 -20.48 3.60
N LYS A 80 9.15 -19.21 3.46
CA LYS A 80 9.52 -18.60 2.18
C LYS A 80 10.64 -19.36 1.49
N ARG A 81 11.69 -19.75 2.23
CA ARG A 81 12.82 -20.53 1.70
C ARG A 81 12.41 -21.93 1.28
N ARG A 82 11.58 -22.62 2.08
CA ARG A 82 11.19 -24.02 1.84
C ARG A 82 10.05 -24.19 0.84
N LYS A 83 9.19 -23.17 0.67
CA LYS A 83 7.97 -23.21 -0.14
C LYS A 83 7.91 -21.96 -1.03
N PRO A 84 8.46 -22.02 -2.27
CA PRO A 84 8.44 -20.87 -3.18
C PRO A 84 7.03 -20.45 -3.61
N GLU A 85 6.04 -21.35 -3.54
CA GLU A 85 4.63 -21.01 -3.76
C GLU A 85 4.10 -20.02 -2.73
N PHE A 86 4.46 -20.20 -1.46
CA PHE A 86 4.06 -19.30 -0.37
C PHE A 86 4.72 -17.93 -0.51
N ASP A 87 6.00 -17.89 -0.90
CA ASP A 87 6.68 -16.61 -1.20
C ASP A 87 6.03 -15.85 -2.36
N ARG A 88 5.64 -16.56 -3.44
CA ARG A 88 4.86 -15.94 -4.53
C ARG A 88 3.51 -15.42 -4.06
N ALA A 89 2.83 -16.17 -3.19
CA ALA A 89 1.55 -15.74 -2.60
C ALA A 89 1.72 -14.49 -1.72
N LEU A 90 2.78 -14.40 -0.90
CA LEU A 90 3.09 -13.21 -0.10
C LEU A 90 3.34 -11.98 -0.98
N LYS A 91 4.13 -12.14 -2.05
CA LYS A 91 4.37 -11.07 -3.03
C LYS A 91 3.07 -10.63 -3.69
N ARG A 92 2.19 -11.57 -4.05
CA ARG A 92 0.86 -11.28 -4.60
C ARG A 92 0.02 -10.49 -3.60
N ALA A 93 -0.08 -10.94 -2.34
CA ALA A 93 -0.81 -10.25 -1.29
C ALA A 93 -0.32 -8.79 -1.11
N ARG A 94 0.99 -8.55 -1.24
CA ARG A 94 1.54 -7.18 -1.21
C ARG A 94 1.09 -6.34 -2.40
N ARG A 95 0.99 -6.92 -3.60
CA ARG A 95 0.44 -6.23 -4.78
C ARG A 95 -1.06 -5.98 -4.65
N GLU A 96 -1.80 -6.90 -4.03
CA GLU A 96 -3.23 -6.70 -3.73
C GLU A 96 -3.46 -5.49 -2.84
N LEU A 97 -2.62 -5.28 -1.82
CA LEU A 97 -2.65 -4.05 -1.02
C LEU A 97 -2.45 -2.80 -1.88
N GLU A 98 -1.45 -2.80 -2.77
CA GLU A 98 -1.18 -1.67 -3.66
C GLU A 98 -2.39 -1.35 -4.54
N VAL A 99 -3.01 -2.38 -5.13
CA VAL A 99 -4.23 -2.24 -5.92
C VAL A 99 -5.37 -1.67 -5.07
N ASN A 100 -5.59 -2.20 -3.87
CA ASN A 100 -6.65 -1.72 -2.97
C ASN A 100 -6.47 -0.24 -2.61
N CYS A 101 -5.24 0.19 -2.32
CA CYS A 101 -4.92 1.59 -2.05
C CYS A 101 -5.22 2.48 -3.28
N LEU A 102 -4.81 2.04 -4.47
CA LEU A 102 -5.06 2.78 -5.71
C LEU A 102 -6.55 2.85 -6.04
N SER A 103 -7.30 1.77 -5.84
CA SER A 103 -8.77 1.73 -6.01
C SER A 103 -9.46 2.71 -5.07
N SER A 104 -9.06 2.75 -3.79
CA SER A 104 -9.59 3.70 -2.81
C SER A 104 -9.32 5.16 -3.21
N ILE A 105 -8.10 5.46 -3.68
CA ILE A 105 -7.75 6.80 -4.19
C ILE A 105 -8.59 7.14 -5.43
N HIS A 106 -8.78 6.19 -6.34
CA HIS A 106 -9.58 6.37 -7.54
C HIS A 106 -11.06 6.67 -7.21
N GLU A 107 -11.62 5.97 -6.23
CA GLU A 107 -12.99 6.20 -5.72
C GLU A 107 -13.12 7.56 -5.03
N ALA A 108 -12.16 7.94 -4.17
CA ALA A 108 -12.11 9.26 -3.56
C ALA A 108 -12.03 10.38 -4.62
N GLY A 109 -11.40 10.08 -5.75
CA GLY A 109 -11.33 10.90 -6.94
C GLY A 109 -12.68 11.29 -7.56
N ALA A 110 -13.77 10.62 -7.23
CA ALA A 110 -15.11 11.02 -7.67
C ALA A 110 -15.61 12.29 -6.97
N LYS A 111 -15.13 12.55 -5.75
CA LYS A 111 -15.55 13.70 -4.92
C LYS A 111 -14.47 14.76 -4.77
N SER A 112 -13.21 14.36 -4.85
CA SER A 112 -12.04 15.25 -4.74
C SER A 112 -11.18 15.13 -5.99
N TRP A 113 -11.07 16.23 -6.74
CA TRP A 113 -10.19 16.29 -7.90
C TRP A 113 -8.70 16.13 -7.50
N GLN A 114 -8.32 16.51 -6.28
CA GLN A 114 -6.96 16.38 -5.75
C GLN A 114 -6.50 14.91 -5.69
N ALA A 115 -7.39 13.99 -5.30
CA ALA A 115 -7.06 12.57 -5.28
C ALA A 115 -6.70 12.03 -6.68
N ARG A 116 -7.42 12.49 -7.72
CA ARG A 116 -7.07 12.17 -9.12
C ARG A 116 -5.78 12.86 -9.55
N ALA A 117 -5.58 14.12 -9.17
CA ALA A 117 -4.35 14.86 -9.47
C ALA A 117 -3.11 14.14 -8.91
N TRP A 118 -3.15 13.70 -7.65
CA TRP A 118 -2.07 12.94 -7.01
C TRP A 118 -1.74 11.62 -7.69
N LEU A 119 -2.76 10.93 -8.21
CA LEU A 119 -2.57 9.71 -8.99
C LEU A 119 -1.86 10.04 -10.32
N CYS A 120 -2.33 11.07 -11.02
CA CYS A 120 -1.76 11.50 -12.30
C CYS A 120 -0.31 11.98 -12.16
N GLU A 121 0.01 12.73 -11.10
CA GLU A 121 1.39 13.17 -10.80
C GLU A 121 2.33 11.97 -10.60
N ARG A 122 1.90 10.95 -9.85
CA ARG A 122 2.76 9.80 -9.50
C ARG A 122 2.85 8.74 -10.60
N VAL A 123 1.78 8.53 -11.36
CA VAL A 123 1.71 7.49 -12.39
C VAL A 123 2.23 7.99 -13.74
N PHE A 124 1.80 9.18 -14.15
CA PHE A 124 2.13 9.72 -15.48
C PHE A 124 3.26 10.76 -15.45
N GLY A 125 3.74 11.13 -14.26
CA GLY A 125 4.77 12.15 -14.11
C GLY A 125 4.29 13.53 -14.58
N TYR A 126 2.97 13.77 -14.58
CA TYR A 126 2.45 15.09 -14.93
C TYR A 126 3.02 16.13 -13.97
N ALA A 127 3.45 17.24 -14.55
CA ALA A 127 4.27 18.23 -13.87
C ALA A 127 3.56 18.71 -12.60
N GLN A 128 4.21 18.46 -11.45
CA GLN A 128 4.07 19.34 -10.30
C GLN A 128 4.31 20.77 -10.81
N PRO A 129 3.43 21.74 -10.53
CA PRO A 129 3.78 23.14 -10.69
C PRO A 129 5.10 23.30 -9.95
N SER A 130 6.19 23.60 -10.66
CA SER A 130 7.48 23.77 -10.02
C SER A 130 7.29 24.82 -8.94
N ALA A 131 7.36 24.40 -7.67
CA ALA A 131 7.44 25.35 -6.58
C ALA A 131 8.67 26.18 -6.92
N ARG A 132 8.48 27.46 -7.24
CA ARG A 132 9.58 28.36 -7.54
C ARG A 132 10.47 28.34 -6.30
N LEU A 133 11.61 27.68 -6.41
CA LEU A 133 12.63 27.65 -5.38
C LEU A 133 13.28 29.03 -5.38
N GLU A 134 12.77 29.91 -4.53
CA GLU A 134 13.44 31.16 -4.21
C GLU A 134 14.67 30.80 -3.38
N VAL A 135 15.83 30.70 -4.04
CA VAL A 135 17.12 30.57 -3.35
C VAL A 135 17.48 31.96 -2.83
N ALA A 136 17.20 32.21 -1.55
CA ALA A 136 17.69 33.42 -0.89
C ALA A 136 19.22 33.42 -0.93
N GLY A 137 19.79 34.26 -1.80
CA GLY A 137 21.24 34.40 -2.02
C GLY A 137 21.98 35.08 -0.86
N ALA A 138 21.68 34.72 0.39
CA ALA A 138 22.49 35.13 1.53
C ALA A 138 23.72 34.21 1.62
N VAL A 139 24.65 34.35 0.68
CA VAL A 139 26.02 33.91 0.90
C VAL A 139 26.60 34.87 1.92
N ALA A 140 26.48 34.53 3.21
CA ALA A 140 27.25 35.19 4.24
C ALA A 140 28.73 34.94 3.90
N HIS A 141 29.41 35.96 3.38
CA HIS A 141 30.86 35.96 3.29
C HIS A 141 31.40 35.86 4.73
N ALA A 142 31.65 34.63 5.19
CA ALA A 142 32.30 34.31 6.46
C ALA A 142 33.80 34.64 6.41
N HIS A 143 34.14 35.88 6.00
CA HIS A 143 35.47 36.46 6.09
C HIS A 143 35.48 37.77 6.89
N ALA A 144 34.37 38.15 7.53
CA ALA A 144 34.49 38.99 8.72
C ALA A 144 34.95 38.06 9.85
N ALA A 145 36.25 38.11 10.14
CA ALA A 145 36.84 37.47 11.31
C ALA A 145 35.87 37.60 12.50
N SER A 146 35.57 36.48 13.15
CA SER A 146 34.81 36.50 14.41
C SER A 146 35.36 37.62 15.30
N PRO A 147 34.52 38.39 16.02
CA PRO A 147 35.00 39.44 16.92
C PRO A 147 36.10 38.95 17.86
N ALA A 148 36.04 37.67 18.25
CA ALA A 148 37.07 37.02 19.06
C ALA A 148 38.43 36.87 18.34
N LEU A 149 38.44 36.57 17.03
CA LEU A 149 39.66 36.47 16.23
C LEU A 149 40.28 37.85 15.98
N ALA A 150 39.45 38.88 15.77
CA ALA A 150 39.90 40.26 15.67
C ALA A 150 40.55 40.75 16.98
N GLN A 151 39.96 40.39 18.13
CA GLN A 151 40.50 40.73 19.45
C GLN A 151 41.86 40.06 19.74
N LEU A 152 42.04 38.82 19.29
CA LEU A 152 43.25 38.03 19.53
C LEU A 152 44.44 38.53 18.69
N LEU A 153 44.18 38.95 17.45
CA LEU A 153 45.19 39.55 16.56
C LEU A 153 45.59 40.97 16.98
N ALA A 154 44.69 41.74 17.61
CA ALA A 154 45.01 43.07 18.12
C ALA A 154 45.87 43.05 19.40
N GLY A 155 46.05 41.88 20.02
CA GLY A 155 46.87 41.68 21.22
C GLY A 155 48.26 41.08 20.96
N MET A 156 48.65 40.90 19.71
CA MET A 156 50.02 40.52 19.29
C MET A 156 50.82 41.76 18.90
#